data_AF-A0A0F9I491-F1
#
_entry.id   AF-A0A0F9I491-F1
#
_cell.length_a   1.000
_cell.length_b   1.000
_cell.length_c   1.000
_cell.angle_alpha   90.00
_cell.angle_beta   90.00
_cell.angle_gamma   90.00
#
_symmetry.space_group_name_H-M   'P 1'
#
loop_
_entity.id
_entity.type
_entity.pdbx_description
1 polymer ?
#
loop_
_entity_poly.entity_id
_entity_poly.type
_entity_poly.pdbx_seq_one_letter_code
_entity_poly.pdbx_strand_id
1 'polypeptide(L)'
;MKQYILLPVVSAISLVLTACGGSSSEQSSNSSNQTTDNSVTVPVQTQTISLQAYSYQCRMESPYQADVVFHDKDGGSLGSAKTDSQGIYSNTVPAGTMHISVLGDVIDYDLEEYTLIISELDIQGRKNLGKFYFENYVEDCGCEAYELDKFELGNIGNDYSLQTSYGTTLTDTIEVCPADTKVYFKAVAHNGLDVKAAVLDIPKDSFTVKLKESDFSHQGVEVLPDNSQHHSYSSTRGYIPAEHQYQYAFSTGAYGYDPLYIFPSVTEHNFYVRSLSESSYVDNVDIDFSSYARNSVNDDGSYTVTELPAIKEELATSLLQFANSSNLEYDFSNADSRFGLSQWSFSFLVDDAQESRFDWIIHSGIRGQIPDLSFGDVFPEPQDEIILEELGLFLYGYAGNATDKATYTQLLETISAGGHLTKPEFSNYVYLNILAKLD
;
A
#
# COMPACT_ATOMS: atom_id res chain seq x y z
N MET A 1 -9.99 8.03 -20.41
CA MET A 1 -9.55 6.83 -19.64
C MET A 1 -10.63 5.78 -19.35
N LYS A 2 -11.85 6.16 -18.97
CA LYS A 2 -12.92 5.23 -18.56
C LYS A 2 -13.24 4.15 -19.59
N GLN A 3 -13.06 4.47 -20.87
CA GLN A 3 -13.24 3.53 -21.97
C GLN A 3 -12.27 2.33 -21.92
N TYR A 4 -11.07 2.48 -21.34
CA TYR A 4 -10.08 1.40 -21.26
C TYR A 4 -10.36 0.43 -20.12
N ILE A 5 -11.06 0.88 -19.07
CA ILE A 5 -11.47 0.02 -17.95
C ILE A 5 -12.55 -0.98 -18.38
N LEU A 6 -13.31 -0.66 -19.43
CA LEU A 6 -14.44 -1.48 -19.89
C LEU A 6 -13.96 -2.74 -20.59
N LEU A 7 -14.10 -3.89 -19.93
CA LEU A 7 -13.85 -5.18 -20.56
C LEU A 7 -14.93 -5.49 -21.60
N PRO A 8 -14.57 -5.86 -22.85
CA PRO A 8 -15.53 -6.31 -23.85
C PRO A 8 -15.95 -7.76 -23.56
N VAL A 9 -16.66 -8.02 -22.45
CA VAL A 9 -17.21 -9.36 -22.20
C VAL A 9 -18.51 -9.53 -22.98
N VAL A 10 -18.49 -10.39 -24.00
CA VAL A 10 -19.72 -10.92 -24.60
C VAL A 10 -20.32 -11.93 -23.63
N SER A 11 -21.14 -11.49 -22.68
CA SER A 11 -22.04 -12.37 -21.93
C SER A 11 -23.29 -11.64 -21.45
N ALA A 12 -24.41 -12.00 -22.08
CA ALA A 12 -25.75 -11.61 -21.67
C ALA A 12 -26.18 -12.41 -20.44
N ILE A 13 -26.01 -11.85 -19.24
CA ILE A 13 -26.72 -12.30 -18.05
C ILE A 13 -27.28 -11.07 -17.32
N SER A 14 -28.54 -10.75 -17.59
CA SER A 14 -29.33 -9.86 -16.75
C SER A 14 -29.67 -10.57 -15.44
N LEU A 15 -28.75 -10.58 -14.49
CA LEU A 15 -29.07 -10.89 -13.09
C LEU A 15 -29.55 -9.61 -12.42
N VAL A 16 -30.85 -9.55 -12.15
CA VAL A 16 -31.44 -8.59 -11.23
C VAL A 16 -30.89 -8.93 -9.84
N LEU A 17 -29.84 -8.22 -9.42
CA LEU A 17 -29.38 -8.25 -8.04
C LEU A 17 -30.41 -7.55 -7.17
N THR A 18 -30.95 -8.28 -6.19
CA THR A 18 -31.73 -7.71 -5.10
C THR A 18 -30.81 -6.96 -4.14
N ALA A 19 -30.58 -5.67 -4.41
CA ALA A 19 -30.32 -4.68 -3.37
C ALA A 19 -31.64 -3.94 -3.11
N CYS A 20 -32.40 -4.40 -2.11
CA CYS A 20 -33.63 -3.76 -1.66
C CYS A 20 -33.29 -2.60 -0.71
N GLY A 21 -33.36 -1.37 -1.20
CA GLY A 21 -33.33 -0.13 -0.42
C GLY A 21 -34.31 0.86 -1.02
N GLY A 22 -35.58 0.78 -0.60
CA GLY A 22 -36.66 1.58 -1.16
C GLY A 22 -36.60 3.06 -0.78
N SER A 23 -36.85 3.94 -1.76
CA SER A 23 -37.31 5.30 -1.51
C SER A 23 -38.64 5.53 -2.23
N SER A 24 -39.73 5.66 -1.47
CA SER A 24 -41.00 6.17 -1.96
C SER A 24 -40.92 7.69 -2.08
N SER A 25 -40.89 8.22 -3.30
CA SER A 25 -41.13 9.65 -3.56
C SER A 25 -42.61 9.86 -3.87
N GLU A 26 -43.32 10.53 -2.97
CA GLU A 26 -44.64 11.08 -3.26
C GLU A 26 -44.51 12.25 -4.24
N GLN A 27 -45.23 12.10 -5.35
CA GLN A 27 -45.46 13.11 -6.36
C GLN A 27 -46.44 14.14 -5.79
N SER A 28 -46.04 15.41 -5.70
CA SER A 28 -46.98 16.53 -5.66
C SER A 28 -46.60 17.56 -6.71
N SER A 29 -47.60 17.86 -7.53
CA SER A 29 -47.53 18.64 -8.76
C SER A 29 -47.82 20.14 -8.53
N ASN A 30 -47.14 20.97 -9.34
CA ASN A 30 -47.47 22.35 -9.76
C ASN A 30 -47.39 23.46 -8.68
N SER A 31 -46.72 24.59 -8.89
CA SER A 31 -46.85 25.49 -10.05
C SER A 31 -45.80 26.63 -10.02
N SER A 32 -45.56 27.16 -11.22
CA SER A 32 -44.82 28.37 -11.64
C SER A 32 -44.77 29.59 -10.70
N ASN A 33 -43.59 30.22 -10.56
CA ASN A 33 -43.33 31.57 -11.10
C ASN A 33 -41.90 32.11 -10.84
N GLN A 34 -41.34 32.70 -11.91
CA GLN A 34 -40.50 33.91 -11.99
C GLN A 34 -39.18 34.02 -11.19
N THR A 35 -38.09 33.92 -11.95
CA THR A 35 -36.96 34.87 -12.07
C THR A 35 -36.72 35.88 -10.93
N THR A 36 -35.60 35.72 -10.23
CA THR A 36 -34.64 36.81 -9.99
C THR A 36 -33.22 36.24 -9.92
N ASP A 37 -32.42 36.71 -10.87
CA ASP A 37 -30.99 36.54 -10.98
C ASP A 37 -30.32 37.26 -9.79
N ASN A 38 -29.86 36.48 -8.81
CA ASN A 38 -28.93 36.92 -7.78
C ASN A 38 -27.79 35.92 -7.80
N SER A 39 -26.83 36.17 -8.68
CA SER A 39 -25.50 35.58 -8.63
C SER A 39 -24.84 35.97 -7.31
N VAL A 40 -25.12 35.17 -6.28
CA VAL A 40 -24.25 35.07 -5.11
C VAL A 40 -22.97 34.46 -5.63
N THR A 41 -21.99 35.29 -5.97
CA THR A 41 -20.60 34.87 -6.12
C THR A 41 -20.17 34.27 -4.78
N VAL A 42 -20.33 32.95 -4.66
CA VAL A 42 -19.65 32.17 -3.63
C VAL A 42 -18.17 32.43 -3.83
N PRO A 43 -17.43 32.91 -2.82
CA PRO A 43 -16.01 33.15 -2.98
C PRO A 43 -15.34 31.84 -3.37
N VAL A 44 -14.67 31.85 -4.52
CA VAL A 44 -13.85 30.73 -4.98
C VAL A 44 -12.78 30.52 -3.92
N GLN A 45 -12.94 29.47 -3.12
CA GLN A 45 -12.00 29.15 -2.06
C GLN A 45 -10.72 28.64 -2.72
N THR A 46 -9.68 29.47 -2.73
CA THR A 46 -8.36 29.08 -3.19
C THR A 46 -7.81 27.99 -2.27
N GLN A 47 -7.55 26.81 -2.83
CA GLN A 47 -6.95 25.69 -2.11
C GLN A 47 -5.45 25.61 -2.44
N THR A 48 -4.62 25.45 -1.42
CA THR A 48 -3.18 25.18 -1.58
C THR A 48 -2.91 23.75 -1.17
N ILE A 49 -2.10 23.06 -1.96
CA ILE A 49 -1.74 21.66 -1.75
C ILE A 49 -0.24 21.50 -1.79
N SER A 50 0.27 20.64 -0.92
CA SER A 50 1.62 20.08 -0.99
C SER A 50 1.61 18.61 -1.38
N LEU A 51 2.55 18.22 -2.22
CA LEU A 51 2.91 16.82 -2.48
C LEU A 51 4.41 16.71 -2.76
N GLN A 52 4.92 15.49 -2.64
CA GLN A 52 6.30 15.16 -2.94
C GLN A 52 6.35 13.97 -3.90
N ALA A 53 7.25 14.00 -4.87
CA ALA A 53 7.51 12.92 -5.81
C ALA A 53 8.96 12.45 -5.64
N TYR A 54 9.12 11.13 -5.52
CA TYR A 54 10.41 10.49 -5.34
C TYR A 54 10.54 9.31 -6.30
N SER A 55 11.74 9.07 -6.79
CA SER A 55 12.11 7.75 -7.28
C SER A 55 12.56 6.91 -6.08
N TYR A 56 12.10 5.67 -5.99
CA TYR A 56 12.51 4.75 -4.92
C TYR A 56 13.26 3.57 -5.50
N GLN A 57 14.49 3.37 -5.03
CA GLN A 57 15.31 2.22 -5.37
C GLN A 57 16.40 2.04 -4.32
N CYS A 58 16.86 0.81 -4.08
CA CYS A 58 17.95 0.52 -3.14
C CYS A 58 17.70 1.06 -1.71
N ARG A 59 16.44 1.08 -1.29
CA ARG A 59 15.99 1.63 0.00
C ARG A 59 16.28 3.13 0.18
N MET A 60 16.51 3.86 -0.92
CA MET A 60 16.74 5.29 -0.93
C MET A 60 15.64 6.00 -1.71
N GLU A 61 15.21 7.14 -1.17
CA GLU A 61 14.33 8.08 -1.87
C GLU A 61 15.21 9.14 -2.54
N SER A 62 15.07 9.30 -3.86
CA SER A 62 15.69 10.39 -4.61
C SER A 62 14.62 11.33 -5.17
N PRO A 63 14.78 12.65 -5.07
CA PRO A 63 13.83 13.60 -5.65
C PRO A 63 13.52 13.33 -7.12
N TYR A 64 12.23 13.36 -7.49
CA TYR A 64 11.78 13.10 -8.86
C TYR A 64 10.89 14.23 -9.39
N GLN A 65 11.15 14.67 -10.62
CA GLN A 65 10.37 15.72 -11.30
C GLN A 65 9.16 15.11 -12.02
N ALA A 66 8.06 14.94 -11.28
CA ALA A 66 6.80 14.42 -11.79
C ALA A 66 5.93 15.51 -12.42
N ASP A 67 5.07 15.10 -13.34
CA ASP A 67 3.95 15.92 -13.82
C ASP A 67 2.77 15.82 -12.86
N VAL A 68 2.07 16.93 -12.69
CA VAL A 68 0.89 17.05 -11.84
C VAL A 68 -0.26 17.59 -12.68
N VAL A 69 -1.34 16.82 -12.83
CA VAL A 69 -2.54 17.21 -13.56
C VAL A 69 -3.66 17.50 -12.56
N PHE A 70 -4.35 18.62 -12.77
CA PHE A 70 -5.50 19.04 -11.97
C PHE A 70 -6.78 18.69 -12.71
N HIS A 71 -7.74 18.06 -12.05
CA HIS A 71 -9.01 17.69 -12.66
C HIS A 71 -10.19 18.34 -11.93
N ASP A 72 -11.23 18.69 -12.68
CA ASP A 72 -12.52 19.08 -12.12
C ASP A 72 -13.30 17.86 -11.59
N LYS A 73 -14.54 18.09 -11.12
CA LYS A 73 -15.40 17.05 -10.54
C LYS A 73 -15.79 15.94 -11.51
N ASP A 74 -15.78 16.22 -12.82
CA ASP A 74 -16.21 15.30 -13.88
C ASP A 74 -15.00 14.61 -14.52
N GLY A 75 -13.77 14.96 -14.11
CA GLY A 75 -12.50 14.39 -14.55
C GLY A 75 -11.79 15.20 -15.65
N GLY A 76 -12.39 16.31 -16.08
CA GLY A 76 -11.81 17.19 -17.09
C GLY A 76 -10.54 17.87 -16.60
N SER A 77 -9.50 17.93 -17.44
CA SER A 77 -8.25 18.61 -17.12
C SER A 77 -8.45 20.12 -16.99
N LEU A 78 -7.99 20.68 -15.88
CA LEU A 78 -7.93 22.12 -15.61
C LEU A 78 -6.54 22.72 -15.87
N GLY A 79 -5.61 21.91 -16.37
CA GLY A 79 -4.21 22.23 -16.60
C GLY A 79 -3.26 21.34 -15.80
N SER A 80 -1.97 21.64 -15.93
CA SER A 80 -0.90 20.87 -15.30
C SER A 80 0.21 21.75 -14.73
N ALA A 81 1.03 21.15 -13.88
CA ALA A 81 2.26 21.69 -13.34
C ALA A 81 3.31 20.57 -13.25
N LYS A 82 4.53 20.91 -12.83
CA LYS A 82 5.58 19.94 -12.47
C LYS A 82 6.01 20.16 -11.02
N THR A 83 6.46 19.10 -10.37
CA THR A 83 7.23 19.24 -9.14
C THR A 83 8.58 19.93 -9.44
N ASP A 84 9.15 20.58 -8.43
CA ASP A 84 10.45 21.24 -8.57
C ASP A 84 11.62 20.22 -8.58
N SER A 85 12.87 20.70 -8.66
CA SER A 85 14.05 19.83 -8.66
C SER A 85 14.30 19.08 -7.35
N GLN A 86 13.49 19.33 -6.31
CA GLN A 86 13.48 18.56 -5.06
C GLN A 86 12.26 17.64 -4.98
N GLY A 87 11.54 17.48 -6.09
CA GLY A 87 10.34 16.66 -6.18
C GLY A 87 9.15 17.27 -5.44
N ILE A 88 9.20 18.55 -5.09
CA ILE A 88 8.15 19.19 -4.27
C ILE A 88 7.23 19.99 -5.17
N TYR A 89 5.92 19.84 -4.97
CA TYR A 89 4.92 20.80 -5.42
C TYR A 89 4.23 21.37 -4.19
N SER A 90 4.21 22.70 -4.03
CA SER A 90 3.51 23.38 -2.94
C SER A 90 2.95 24.71 -3.42
N ASN A 91 1.76 24.69 -4.02
CA ASN A 91 1.16 25.86 -4.67
C ASN A 91 -0.37 25.83 -4.58
N THR A 92 -0.98 26.97 -4.89
CA THR A 92 -2.43 27.08 -5.09
C THR A 92 -2.82 26.32 -6.36
N VAL A 93 -3.84 25.46 -6.25
CA VAL A 93 -4.38 24.70 -7.39
C VAL A 93 -5.43 25.52 -8.16
N PRO A 94 -5.66 25.22 -9.45
CA PRO A 94 -6.72 25.87 -10.22
C PRO A 94 -8.09 25.82 -9.52
N ALA A 95 -8.89 26.87 -9.71
CA ALA A 95 -10.24 26.93 -9.16
C ALA A 95 -11.09 25.76 -9.69
N GLY A 96 -11.79 25.05 -8.80
CA GLY A 96 -12.62 23.91 -9.17
C GLY A 96 -11.90 22.56 -9.22
N THR A 97 -10.61 22.52 -8.87
CA THR A 97 -9.87 21.25 -8.76
C THR A 97 -10.50 20.36 -7.69
N MET A 98 -10.82 19.12 -8.07
CA MET A 98 -11.43 18.08 -7.23
C MET A 98 -10.58 16.82 -7.15
N HIS A 99 -9.79 16.55 -8.18
CA HIS A 99 -8.88 15.40 -8.25
C HIS A 99 -7.51 15.86 -8.73
N ILE A 100 -6.47 15.11 -8.36
CA ILE A 100 -5.10 15.35 -8.81
C ILE A 100 -4.52 14.03 -9.27
N SER A 101 -3.83 14.06 -10.41
CA SER A 101 -3.03 12.93 -10.87
C SER A 101 -1.56 13.33 -10.93
N VAL A 102 -0.68 12.45 -10.47
CA VAL A 102 0.77 12.61 -10.53
C VAL A 102 1.31 11.53 -11.45
N LEU A 103 2.06 11.94 -12.46
CA LEU A 103 2.56 11.05 -13.51
C LEU A 103 4.09 11.05 -13.49
N GLY A 104 4.66 9.88 -13.73
CA GLY A 104 6.09 9.67 -13.83
C GLY A 104 6.41 8.38 -14.54
N ASP A 105 7.63 8.31 -15.06
CA ASP A 105 8.19 7.13 -15.67
C ASP A 105 8.68 6.17 -14.59
N VAL A 106 8.46 4.88 -14.82
CA VAL A 106 8.87 3.78 -13.96
C VAL A 106 9.77 2.84 -14.75
N ILE A 107 10.77 2.29 -14.05
CA ILE A 107 11.54 1.13 -14.49
C ILE A 107 11.32 0.03 -13.46
N ASP A 108 10.76 -1.10 -13.87
CA ASP A 108 10.51 -2.23 -12.98
C ASP A 108 11.69 -3.21 -12.87
N TYR A 109 11.48 -4.29 -12.12
CA TYR A 109 12.47 -5.34 -11.90
C TYR A 109 12.89 -6.09 -13.16
N ASP A 110 12.04 -6.13 -14.19
CA ASP A 110 12.32 -6.73 -15.50
C ASP A 110 12.97 -5.72 -16.47
N LEU A 111 13.28 -4.51 -15.97
CA LEU A 111 13.85 -3.38 -16.71
C LEU A 111 12.92 -2.83 -17.79
N GLU A 112 11.62 -3.04 -17.64
CA GLU A 112 10.59 -2.47 -18.52
C GLU A 112 10.33 -1.02 -18.13
N GLU A 113 10.34 -0.14 -19.13
CA GLU A 113 10.04 1.29 -18.96
C GLU A 113 8.57 1.56 -19.30
N TYR A 114 7.83 2.17 -18.39
CA TYR A 114 6.43 2.53 -18.62
C TYR A 114 6.00 3.75 -17.81
N THR A 115 4.88 4.36 -18.19
CA THR A 115 4.30 5.47 -17.42
C THR A 115 3.42 4.93 -16.30
N LEU A 116 3.66 5.39 -15.06
CA LEU A 116 2.77 5.20 -13.93
C LEU A 116 1.98 6.48 -13.68
N ILE A 117 0.66 6.33 -13.57
CA ILE A 117 -0.27 7.40 -13.21
C ILE A 117 -0.79 7.11 -11.81
N ILE A 118 -0.72 8.07 -10.89
CA ILE A 118 -1.28 7.95 -9.54
C ILE A 118 -2.29 9.07 -9.32
N SER A 119 -3.57 8.73 -9.16
CA SER A 119 -4.67 9.68 -9.00
C SER A 119 -5.24 9.68 -7.59
N GLU A 120 -5.36 10.86 -6.98
CA GLU A 120 -6.08 11.11 -5.73
C GLU A 120 -7.47 11.68 -6.05
N LEU A 121 -8.53 10.93 -5.73
CA LEU A 121 -9.91 11.40 -5.86
C LEU A 121 -10.36 12.18 -4.61
N ASP A 122 -11.31 13.09 -4.80
CA ASP A 122 -11.86 14.02 -3.79
C ASP A 122 -10.79 14.61 -2.84
N ILE A 123 -9.94 15.49 -3.36
CA ILE A 123 -8.91 16.20 -2.58
C ILE A 123 -9.48 17.37 -1.76
N GLN A 124 -10.81 17.53 -1.67
CA GLN A 124 -11.40 18.66 -0.96
C GLN A 124 -11.01 18.67 0.52
N GLY A 125 -10.55 19.83 1.00
CA GLY A 125 -10.13 20.00 2.39
C GLY A 125 -8.76 19.41 2.72
N ARG A 126 -8.12 18.70 1.78
CA ARG A 126 -6.74 18.25 1.89
C ARG A 126 -5.78 19.42 1.68
N LYS A 127 -4.68 19.40 2.43
CA LYS A 127 -3.55 20.32 2.29
C LYS A 127 -2.27 19.58 1.94
N ASN A 128 -2.15 18.33 2.36
CA ASN A 128 -1.02 17.48 2.06
C ASN A 128 -1.49 16.16 1.42
N LEU A 129 -1.01 15.89 0.21
CA LEU A 129 -1.23 14.61 -0.47
C LEU A 129 -0.14 13.58 -0.20
N GLY A 130 0.92 13.96 0.52
CA GLY A 130 1.98 13.04 0.92
C GLY A 130 2.99 12.80 -0.19
N LYS A 131 3.51 11.57 -0.23
CA LYS A 131 4.59 11.15 -1.12
C LYS A 131 4.06 10.24 -2.22
N PHE A 132 4.49 10.50 -3.44
CA PHE A 132 4.27 9.70 -4.63
C PHE A 132 5.60 9.06 -5.02
N TYR A 133 5.58 7.76 -5.29
CA TYR A 133 6.78 7.00 -5.61
C TYR A 133 6.69 6.44 -7.02
N PHE A 134 7.80 6.58 -7.73
CA PHE A 134 8.02 6.01 -9.06
C PHE A 134 9.21 5.07 -8.94
N GLU A 135 9.01 3.78 -9.20
CA GLU A 135 10.13 2.83 -9.12
C GLU A 135 11.12 3.14 -10.24
N ASN A 136 12.41 3.04 -9.93
CA ASN A 136 13.46 3.25 -10.92
C ASN A 136 14.51 2.18 -10.68
N TYR A 137 14.13 0.94 -11.00
CA TYR A 137 14.94 -0.21 -10.73
C TYR A 137 16.29 -0.10 -11.44
N VAL A 138 17.35 -0.41 -10.68
CA VAL A 138 18.70 -0.60 -11.19
C VAL A 138 19.24 -1.90 -10.60
N GLU A 139 19.94 -2.68 -11.43
CA GLU A 139 20.45 -3.99 -11.02
C GLU A 139 21.46 -3.91 -9.86
N ASP A 140 22.25 -2.83 -9.80
CA ASP A 140 23.31 -2.65 -8.80
C ASP A 140 23.02 -1.46 -7.87
N CYS A 141 22.78 -1.78 -6.60
CA CYS A 141 22.57 -0.81 -5.54
C CYS A 141 23.86 -0.27 -4.91
N GLY A 142 25.02 -0.64 -5.47
CA GLY A 142 26.33 -0.34 -4.91
C GLY A 142 26.55 -1.02 -3.56
N CYS A 143 25.86 -2.14 -3.32
CA CYS A 143 26.01 -2.89 -2.08
C CYS A 143 27.31 -3.69 -2.11
N GLU A 144 28.01 -3.72 -0.99
CA GLU A 144 29.32 -4.34 -0.86
C GLU A 144 29.23 -5.56 0.05
N ALA A 145 30.02 -6.60 -0.27
CA ALA A 145 30.13 -7.78 0.57
C ALA A 145 31.07 -7.51 1.76
N TYR A 146 30.56 -7.67 2.97
CA TYR A 146 31.34 -7.63 4.21
C TYR A 146 31.55 -9.05 4.70
N GLU A 147 32.79 -9.39 5.07
CA GLU A 147 33.10 -10.65 5.74
C GLU A 147 32.57 -10.65 7.18
N LEU A 148 32.07 -11.80 7.63
CA LEU A 148 31.68 -12.02 9.01
C LEU A 148 32.78 -12.77 9.76
N ASP A 149 33.43 -12.10 10.71
CA ASP A 149 34.33 -12.75 11.67
C ASP A 149 33.50 -13.31 12.83
N LYS A 150 33.45 -14.64 12.90
CA LYS A 150 32.63 -15.43 13.84
C LYS A 150 33.47 -16.09 14.95
N PHE A 151 34.76 -15.75 15.06
CA PHE A 151 35.70 -16.48 15.93
C PHE A 151 35.36 -16.36 17.43
N GLU A 152 34.78 -15.24 17.86
CA GLU A 152 34.48 -14.95 19.27
C GLU A 152 33.01 -15.21 19.67
N LEU A 153 32.28 -16.02 18.90
CA LEU A 153 30.87 -16.31 19.17
C LEU A 153 30.62 -17.20 20.39
N GLY A 154 31.63 -17.89 20.91
CA GLY A 154 31.51 -18.73 22.10
C GLY A 154 30.36 -19.74 22.01
N ASN A 155 29.43 -19.73 22.97
CA ASN A 155 28.30 -20.66 22.98
C ASN A 155 27.29 -20.38 21.85
N ILE A 156 27.13 -19.12 21.44
CA ILE A 156 26.21 -18.75 20.35
C ILE A 156 26.59 -19.50 19.06
N GLY A 157 27.89 -19.63 18.78
CA GLY A 157 28.36 -20.31 17.57
C GLY A 157 28.13 -21.82 17.55
N ASN A 158 27.91 -22.45 18.71
CA ASN A 158 27.73 -23.90 18.83
C ASN A 158 26.28 -24.32 19.08
N ASP A 159 25.52 -23.51 19.82
CA ASP A 159 24.19 -23.87 20.33
C ASP A 159 23.03 -23.19 19.59
N TYR A 160 23.34 -22.23 18.69
CA TYR A 160 22.35 -21.44 17.98
C TYR A 160 22.59 -21.46 16.46
N SER A 161 21.49 -21.39 15.73
CA SER A 161 21.46 -21.03 14.32
C SER A 161 21.49 -19.51 14.19
N LEU A 162 22.50 -18.99 13.50
CA LEU A 162 22.62 -17.56 13.22
C LEU A 162 21.91 -17.19 11.93
N GLN A 163 21.13 -16.12 11.99
CA GLN A 163 20.33 -15.64 10.88
C GLN A 163 20.41 -14.11 10.78
N THR A 164 20.17 -13.60 9.57
CA THR A 164 19.80 -12.19 9.39
C THR A 164 18.49 -11.91 10.13
N SER A 165 18.19 -10.64 10.37
CA SER A 165 16.92 -10.22 10.97
C SER A 165 15.68 -10.73 10.23
N TYR A 166 15.77 -11.04 8.93
CA TYR A 166 14.67 -11.58 8.11
C TYR A 166 14.62 -13.11 8.04
N GLY A 167 15.53 -13.82 8.72
CA GLY A 167 15.49 -15.29 8.84
C GLY A 167 16.40 -16.05 7.87
N THR A 168 17.15 -15.36 7.02
CA THR A 168 18.15 -15.99 6.14
C THR A 168 19.33 -16.48 6.97
N THR A 169 19.73 -17.75 6.84
CA THR A 169 20.92 -18.29 7.52
C THR A 169 22.17 -17.51 7.16
N LEU A 170 22.98 -17.15 8.16
CA LEU A 170 24.22 -16.41 7.92
C LEU A 170 25.28 -17.28 7.26
N THR A 171 25.76 -16.83 6.11
CA THR A 171 27.00 -17.32 5.47
C THR A 171 28.19 -16.54 6.01
N ASP A 172 29.37 -16.68 5.42
CA ASP A 172 30.59 -15.96 5.85
C ASP A 172 30.64 -14.52 5.35
N THR A 173 29.65 -14.09 4.59
CA THR A 173 29.52 -12.72 4.10
C THR A 173 28.10 -12.21 4.28
N ILE A 174 27.97 -10.90 4.43
CA ILE A 174 26.70 -10.18 4.34
C ILE A 174 26.81 -9.12 3.26
N GLU A 175 25.68 -8.77 2.67
CA GLU A 175 25.57 -7.62 1.79
C GLU A 175 25.21 -6.39 2.62
N VAL A 176 25.92 -5.29 2.39
CA VAL A 176 25.71 -4.00 3.05
C VAL A 176 25.57 -2.93 1.98
N CYS A 177 24.44 -2.23 1.99
CA CYS A 177 24.16 -1.18 1.02
C CYS A 177 24.58 0.20 1.55
N PRO A 178 24.83 1.20 0.67
CA PRO A 178 25.29 2.53 1.10
C PRO A 178 24.38 3.25 2.11
N ALA A 179 23.08 2.94 2.10
CA ALA A 179 22.11 3.50 3.03
C ALA A 179 22.12 2.83 4.42
N ASP A 180 22.73 1.64 4.54
CA ASP A 180 22.76 0.90 5.79
C ASP A 180 23.79 1.51 6.74
N THR A 181 23.36 1.75 7.98
CA THR A 181 24.25 2.21 9.06
C THR A 181 24.51 1.14 10.10
N LYS A 182 23.67 0.11 10.11
CA LYS A 182 23.68 -1.00 11.05
C LYS A 182 23.36 -2.31 10.36
N VAL A 183 23.77 -3.39 11.00
CA VAL A 183 23.39 -4.75 10.64
C VAL A 183 22.69 -5.43 11.81
N TYR A 184 21.68 -6.22 11.47
CA TYR A 184 20.76 -6.83 12.41
C TYR A 184 20.81 -8.35 12.30
N PHE A 185 21.13 -9.02 13.41
CA PHE A 185 21.24 -10.47 13.47
C PHE A 185 20.36 -11.05 14.56
N LYS A 186 19.91 -12.28 14.35
CA LYS A 186 19.25 -13.09 15.37
C LYS A 186 19.92 -14.45 15.48
N ALA A 187 19.98 -14.96 16.71
CA ALA A 187 20.46 -16.28 17.04
C ALA A 187 19.28 -17.07 17.62
N VAL A 188 18.95 -18.20 17.01
CA VAL A 188 17.86 -19.09 17.45
C VAL A 188 18.49 -20.37 17.97
N ALA A 189 18.28 -20.69 19.25
CA ALA A 189 18.83 -21.91 19.85
C ALA A 189 18.33 -23.13 19.07
N HIS A 190 19.13 -24.19 18.99
CA HIS A 190 18.76 -25.40 18.24
C HIS A 190 17.49 -26.09 18.76
N ASN A 191 17.08 -25.81 19.99
CA ASN A 191 15.81 -26.27 20.57
C ASN A 191 14.62 -25.34 20.26
N GLY A 192 14.85 -24.19 19.63
CA GLY A 192 13.84 -23.18 19.28
C GLY A 192 13.31 -22.36 20.44
N LEU A 193 13.75 -22.60 21.68
CA LEU A 193 13.14 -22.01 22.89
C LEU A 193 13.85 -20.75 23.41
N ASP A 194 15.09 -20.52 22.95
CA ASP A 194 15.85 -19.33 23.32
C ASP A 194 16.29 -18.59 22.05
N VAL A 195 16.04 -17.29 22.02
CA VAL A 195 16.29 -16.45 20.87
C VAL A 195 16.92 -15.15 21.33
N LYS A 196 18.00 -14.75 20.67
CA LYS A 196 18.74 -13.52 20.97
C LYS A 196 18.94 -12.68 19.74
N ALA A 197 19.06 -11.37 19.90
CA ALA A 197 19.35 -10.43 18.83
C ALA A 197 20.64 -9.66 19.10
N ALA A 198 21.30 -9.28 18.00
CA ALA A 198 22.42 -8.37 17.97
C ALA A 198 22.12 -7.22 17.00
N VAL A 199 22.63 -6.04 17.36
CA VAL A 199 22.62 -4.82 16.54
C VAL A 199 24.05 -4.30 16.52
N LEU A 200 24.65 -4.20 15.34
CA LEU A 200 26.02 -3.71 15.22
C LEU A 200 26.06 -2.54 14.24
N ASP A 201 26.85 -1.51 14.56
CA ASP A 201 27.19 -0.47 13.60
C ASP A 201 28.10 -1.05 12.51
N ILE A 202 27.89 -0.62 11.26
CA ILE A 202 28.76 -1.03 10.15
C ILE A 202 30.15 -0.39 10.30
N PRO A 203 31.25 -1.17 10.25
CA PRO A 203 32.60 -0.62 10.36
C PRO A 203 32.94 0.30 9.19
N LYS A 204 33.57 1.45 9.47
CA LYS A 204 33.92 2.45 8.44
C LYS A 204 35.28 2.20 7.79
N ASP A 205 36.18 1.50 8.49
CA ASP A 205 37.58 1.33 8.09
C ASP A 205 37.92 -0.11 7.67
N SER A 206 36.92 -0.99 7.57
CA SER A 206 37.12 -2.41 7.23
C SER A 206 35.87 -3.07 6.66
N PHE A 207 36.05 -3.97 5.70
CA PHE A 207 35.00 -4.84 5.14
C PHE A 207 34.75 -6.10 5.99
N THR A 208 34.88 -5.99 7.32
CA THR A 208 34.73 -7.13 8.22
C THR A 208 33.88 -6.74 9.42
N VAL A 209 32.70 -7.34 9.54
CA VAL A 209 31.86 -7.24 10.75
C VAL A 209 32.27 -8.34 11.72
N LYS A 210 32.67 -7.95 12.92
CA LYS A 210 33.05 -8.90 13.98
C LYS A 210 31.85 -9.22 14.85
N LEU A 211 31.54 -10.50 14.97
CA LEU A 211 30.48 -11.02 15.83
C LEU A 211 31.10 -11.73 17.03
N LYS A 212 30.69 -11.32 18.22
CA LYS A 212 31.06 -11.95 19.50
C LYS A 212 29.82 -12.33 20.30
N GLU A 213 29.99 -13.27 21.22
CA GLU A 213 28.90 -13.75 22.09
C GLU A 213 28.17 -12.60 22.81
N SER A 214 28.90 -11.56 23.22
CA SER A 214 28.33 -10.41 23.94
C SER A 214 27.52 -9.45 23.08
N ASP A 215 27.56 -9.55 21.74
CA ASP A 215 26.70 -8.73 20.87
C ASP A 215 25.25 -9.20 20.91
N PHE A 216 25.03 -10.49 21.17
CA PHE A 216 23.70 -11.12 21.30
C PHE A 216 23.10 -10.87 22.69
N SER A 217 22.99 -9.59 23.05
CA SER A 217 22.58 -9.12 24.38
C SER A 217 21.07 -8.90 24.52
N HIS A 218 20.32 -8.94 23.41
CA HIS A 218 18.89 -8.67 23.39
C HIS A 218 18.10 -9.96 23.45
N GLN A 219 17.41 -10.21 24.56
CA GLN A 219 16.59 -11.40 24.74
C GLN A 219 15.28 -11.29 23.94
N GLY A 220 14.93 -12.35 23.22
CA GLY A 220 13.65 -12.48 22.54
C GLY A 220 12.51 -12.73 23.52
N VAL A 221 11.36 -12.10 23.25
CA VAL A 221 10.11 -12.30 23.99
C VAL A 221 9.14 -13.07 23.08
N GLU A 222 8.63 -14.19 23.59
CA GLU A 222 7.74 -15.08 22.86
C GLU A 222 6.37 -14.40 22.62
N VAL A 223 5.84 -14.59 21.42
CA VAL A 223 4.50 -14.17 21.01
C VAL A 223 3.76 -15.42 20.57
N LEU A 224 2.72 -15.79 21.32
CA LEU A 224 1.92 -16.96 21.01
C LEU A 224 1.04 -16.68 19.78
N PRO A 225 1.15 -17.47 18.70
CA PRO A 225 0.29 -17.31 17.53
C PRO A 225 -1.18 -17.55 17.89
N ASP A 226 -2.06 -16.67 17.42
CA ASP A 226 -3.51 -16.86 17.55
C ASP A 226 -4.04 -17.77 16.45
N ASN A 227 -4.65 -18.88 16.86
CA ASN A 227 -5.24 -19.90 15.99
C ASN A 227 -6.78 -19.89 16.05
N SER A 228 -7.40 -18.82 16.55
CA SER A 228 -8.86 -18.72 16.65
C SER A 228 -9.55 -18.59 15.29
N GLN A 229 -8.83 -18.07 14.28
CA GLN A 229 -9.29 -17.94 12.89
C GLN A 229 -8.34 -18.67 11.92
N HIS A 230 -8.92 -19.20 10.84
CA HIS A 230 -8.13 -19.74 9.75
C HIS A 230 -7.30 -18.64 9.09
N HIS A 231 -6.02 -18.92 8.87
CA HIS A 231 -5.07 -18.05 8.22
C HIS A 231 -4.03 -18.91 7.49
N SER A 232 -3.44 -18.40 6.42
CA SER A 232 -2.39 -19.10 5.67
C SER A 232 -1.03 -18.95 6.37
N TYR A 233 -0.81 -17.80 7.01
CA TYR A 233 0.48 -17.40 7.55
C TYR A 233 0.33 -16.42 8.71
N SER A 234 1.23 -16.51 9.69
CA SER A 234 1.37 -15.51 10.75
C SER A 234 2.82 -15.15 11.00
N SER A 235 3.05 -13.94 11.52
CA SER A 235 4.40 -13.42 11.69
C SER A 235 4.48 -12.39 12.80
N THR A 236 5.68 -12.25 13.36
CA THR A 236 6.06 -11.07 14.14
C THR A 236 7.10 -10.25 13.40
N ARG A 237 7.18 -8.96 13.71
CA ARG A 237 8.22 -8.05 13.23
C ARG A 237 8.31 -6.83 14.14
N GLY A 238 9.52 -6.35 14.38
CA GLY A 238 9.77 -5.06 15.01
C GLY A 238 9.92 -3.95 13.97
N TYR A 239 9.54 -2.73 14.29
CA TYR A 239 9.71 -1.55 13.43
C TYR A 239 10.62 -0.54 14.11
N ILE A 240 11.59 -0.02 13.35
CA ILE A 240 12.55 0.99 13.80
C ILE A 240 12.19 2.32 13.14
N PRO A 241 11.56 3.27 13.86
CA PRO A 241 11.07 4.51 13.26
C PRO A 241 12.17 5.36 12.61
N ALA A 242 13.36 5.38 13.21
CA ALA A 242 14.51 6.15 12.71
C ALA A 242 15.02 5.65 11.36
N GLU A 243 14.79 4.37 11.03
CA GLU A 243 15.26 3.73 9.80
C GLU A 243 14.12 3.47 8.82
N HIS A 244 12.87 3.71 9.23
CA HIS A 244 11.67 3.43 8.45
C HIS A 244 11.57 1.98 7.96
N GLN A 245 12.07 1.02 8.75
CA GLN A 245 12.17 -0.39 8.35
C GLN A 245 11.65 -1.35 9.41
N TYR A 246 11.11 -2.47 8.93
CA TYR A 246 10.84 -3.64 9.76
C TYR A 246 12.10 -4.48 9.90
N GLN A 247 12.37 -4.97 11.11
CA GLN A 247 13.44 -5.88 11.46
C GLN A 247 12.91 -7.05 12.28
N TYR A 248 13.72 -8.09 12.43
CA TYR A 248 13.46 -9.26 13.28
C TYR A 248 12.14 -9.95 12.95
N ALA A 249 11.97 -10.31 11.68
CA ALA A 249 10.80 -11.05 11.26
C ALA A 249 10.88 -12.51 11.70
N PHE A 250 9.84 -13.02 12.35
CA PHE A 250 9.59 -14.45 12.50
C PHE A 250 8.28 -14.78 11.81
N SER A 251 8.20 -16.01 11.31
CA SER A 251 7.06 -16.45 10.53
C SER A 251 6.76 -17.91 10.77
N THR A 252 5.47 -18.24 10.77
CA THR A 252 4.99 -19.62 10.79
C THR A 252 3.80 -19.76 9.84
N GLY A 253 3.64 -20.93 9.24
CA GLY A 253 2.49 -21.25 8.39
C GLY A 253 1.25 -21.61 9.22
N ALA A 254 0.12 -21.79 8.54
CA ALA A 254 -1.19 -22.13 9.13
C ALA A 254 -1.20 -23.29 10.15
N TYR A 255 -0.28 -24.24 9.99
CA TYR A 255 -0.15 -25.43 10.84
C TYR A 255 1.19 -25.49 11.60
N GLY A 256 2.00 -24.45 11.48
CA GLY A 256 3.29 -24.39 12.16
C GLY A 256 3.09 -23.93 13.60
N TYR A 257 3.66 -24.69 14.54
CA TYR A 257 3.70 -24.34 15.96
C TYR A 257 4.99 -23.63 16.34
N ASP A 258 5.75 -23.17 15.35
CA ASP A 258 7.02 -22.51 15.59
C ASP A 258 6.77 -21.23 16.39
N PRO A 259 7.44 -21.08 17.55
CA PRO A 259 7.26 -19.90 18.38
C PRO A 259 7.70 -18.66 17.62
N LEU A 260 6.92 -17.60 17.72
CA LEU A 260 7.25 -16.29 17.18
C LEU A 260 7.87 -15.44 18.29
N TYR A 261 8.75 -14.52 17.90
CA TYR A 261 9.47 -13.68 18.86
C TYR A 261 9.49 -12.23 18.42
N ILE A 262 9.57 -11.34 19.41
CA ILE A 262 9.88 -9.93 19.23
C ILE A 262 11.09 -9.55 20.10
N PHE A 263 11.72 -8.41 19.83
CA PHE A 263 12.84 -7.91 20.63
C PHE A 263 12.56 -6.48 21.13
N PRO A 264 11.74 -6.32 22.19
CA PRO A 264 11.34 -5.00 22.68
C PRO A 264 12.50 -4.14 23.17
N SER A 265 13.61 -4.76 23.54
CA SER A 265 14.85 -4.04 23.90
C SER A 265 15.59 -3.44 22.70
N VAL A 266 15.18 -3.76 21.47
CA VAL A 266 15.74 -3.24 20.21
C VAL A 266 14.73 -2.39 19.46
N THR A 267 13.49 -2.87 19.35
CA THR A 267 12.45 -2.25 18.54
C THR A 267 11.34 -1.67 19.42
N GLU A 268 11.11 -0.37 19.30
CA GLU A 268 10.09 0.38 20.06
C GLU A 268 8.67 -0.05 19.70
N HIS A 269 8.45 -0.47 18.46
CA HIS A 269 7.15 -0.94 17.99
C HIS A 269 7.25 -2.37 17.49
N ASN A 270 6.41 -3.24 18.02
CA ASN A 270 6.39 -4.65 17.66
C ASN A 270 5.00 -5.01 17.14
N PHE A 271 4.96 -5.85 16.12
CA PHE A 271 3.72 -6.20 15.45
C PHE A 271 3.58 -7.71 15.31
N TYR A 272 2.37 -8.19 15.51
CA TYR A 272 1.92 -9.52 15.14
C TYR A 272 0.95 -9.40 13.98
N VAL A 273 1.15 -10.20 12.95
CA VAL A 273 0.43 -10.10 11.69
C VAL A 273 -0.10 -11.46 11.29
N ARG A 274 -1.25 -11.46 10.63
CA ARG A 274 -1.83 -12.64 10.02
C ARG A 274 -2.22 -12.31 8.60
N SER A 275 -2.10 -13.30 7.73
CA SER A 275 -2.63 -13.22 6.38
C SER A 275 -3.34 -14.50 5.99
N LEU A 276 -4.37 -14.33 5.17
CA LEU A 276 -5.11 -15.40 4.53
C LEU A 276 -5.11 -15.11 3.03
N SER A 277 -4.67 -16.10 2.26
CA SER A 277 -4.71 -16.06 0.80
C SER A 277 -5.66 -17.13 0.30
N GLU A 278 -6.58 -16.73 -0.57
CA GLU A 278 -7.54 -17.60 -1.23
C GLU A 278 -7.60 -17.22 -2.71
N SER A 279 -8.04 -18.13 -3.56
CA SER A 279 -8.30 -17.84 -4.96
C SER A 279 -9.71 -18.27 -5.34
N SER A 280 -10.27 -17.59 -6.34
CA SER A 280 -11.57 -17.89 -6.93
C SER A 280 -11.46 -17.81 -8.45
N TYR A 281 -12.41 -18.42 -9.13
CA TYR A 281 -12.49 -18.41 -10.59
C TYR A 281 -13.89 -17.99 -11.01
N VAL A 282 -14.00 -16.84 -11.67
CA VAL A 282 -15.28 -16.27 -12.11
C VAL A 282 -15.16 -15.82 -13.56
N ASP A 283 -16.08 -16.23 -14.42
CA ASP A 283 -16.13 -15.84 -15.85
C ASP A 283 -14.82 -16.03 -16.62
N ASN A 284 -14.07 -17.08 -16.30
CA ASN A 284 -12.73 -17.40 -16.82
C ASN A 284 -11.59 -16.48 -16.39
N VAL A 285 -11.78 -15.77 -15.28
CA VAL A 285 -10.77 -14.91 -14.68
C VAL A 285 -10.35 -15.54 -13.35
N ASP A 286 -9.03 -15.73 -13.18
CA ASP A 286 -8.44 -16.09 -11.90
C ASP A 286 -8.40 -14.84 -11.01
N ILE A 287 -8.96 -14.97 -9.80
CA ILE A 287 -9.06 -13.88 -8.83
C ILE A 287 -8.38 -14.32 -7.53
N ASP A 288 -7.30 -13.63 -7.20
CA ASP A 288 -6.54 -13.84 -5.97
C ASP A 288 -6.99 -12.87 -4.88
N PHE A 289 -7.19 -13.40 -3.69
CA PHE A 289 -7.53 -12.64 -2.49
C PHE A 289 -6.38 -12.71 -1.50
N SER A 290 -6.07 -11.57 -0.88
CA SER A 290 -5.17 -11.51 0.28
C SER A 290 -5.80 -10.66 1.38
N SER A 291 -6.26 -11.33 2.43
CA SER A 291 -6.76 -10.70 3.65
C SER A 291 -5.64 -10.60 4.67
N TYR A 292 -5.58 -9.47 5.39
CA TYR A 292 -4.51 -9.19 6.33
C TYR A 292 -5.00 -8.44 7.56
N ALA A 293 -4.41 -8.77 8.70
CA ALA A 293 -4.61 -8.05 9.95
C ALA A 293 -3.29 -7.91 10.69
N ARG A 294 -3.05 -6.72 11.25
CA ARG A 294 -1.91 -6.40 12.12
C ARG A 294 -2.39 -5.98 13.49
N ASN A 295 -1.62 -6.37 14.50
CA ASN A 295 -1.79 -6.02 15.89
C ASN A 295 -0.49 -5.44 16.42
N SER A 296 -0.56 -4.41 17.27
CA SER A 296 0.57 -4.04 18.11
C SER A 296 0.78 -5.09 19.18
N VAL A 297 2.04 -5.39 19.49
CA VAL A 297 2.45 -6.33 20.53
C VAL A 297 3.16 -5.56 21.62
N ASN A 298 2.76 -5.83 22.87
CA ASN A 298 3.39 -5.24 24.05
C ASN A 298 4.75 -5.89 24.33
N ASP A 299 5.55 -5.25 25.17
CA ASP A 299 6.90 -5.73 25.52
C ASP A 299 6.93 -7.10 26.22
N ASP A 300 5.79 -7.57 26.73
CA ASP A 300 5.63 -8.90 27.34
C ASP A 300 5.15 -9.97 26.34
N GLY A 301 5.02 -9.62 25.06
CA GLY A 301 4.56 -10.51 24.00
C GLY A 301 3.03 -10.59 23.88
N SER A 302 2.28 -9.92 24.77
CA SER A 302 0.82 -9.89 24.71
C SER A 302 0.30 -8.96 23.62
N TYR A 303 -0.86 -9.29 23.06
CA TYR A 303 -1.56 -8.47 22.07
C TYR A 303 -3.07 -8.73 22.12
N THR A 304 -3.84 -7.79 21.57
CA THR A 304 -5.27 -7.98 21.32
C THR A 304 -5.45 -8.38 19.87
N VAL A 305 -6.20 -9.45 19.63
CA VAL A 305 -6.41 -10.00 18.29
C VAL A 305 -7.36 -9.10 17.48
N THR A 306 -6.88 -8.63 16.34
CA THR A 306 -7.67 -8.02 15.27
C THR A 306 -8.00 -9.10 14.24
N GLU A 307 -9.29 -9.30 14.01
CA GLU A 307 -9.77 -10.33 13.08
C GLU A 307 -9.45 -10.01 11.62
N LEU A 308 -9.17 -11.06 10.85
CA LEU A 308 -8.98 -10.91 9.41
C LEU A 308 -10.28 -10.43 8.76
N PRO A 309 -10.23 -9.47 7.82
CA PRO A 309 -11.37 -9.20 6.96
C PRO A 309 -11.86 -10.48 6.27
N ALA A 310 -13.17 -10.68 6.26
CA ALA A 310 -13.76 -11.85 5.62
C ALA A 310 -13.68 -11.72 4.10
N ILE A 311 -13.16 -12.76 3.44
CA ILE A 311 -13.23 -12.90 2.00
C ILE A 311 -14.65 -13.38 1.66
N LYS A 312 -15.37 -12.58 0.86
CA LYS A 312 -16.74 -12.91 0.43
C LYS A 312 -16.74 -13.18 -1.06
N GLU A 313 -17.37 -14.27 -1.49
CA GLU A 313 -17.45 -14.66 -2.92
C GLU A 313 -18.03 -13.53 -3.81
N GLU A 314 -18.96 -12.73 -3.27
CA GLU A 314 -19.58 -11.60 -3.97
C GLU A 314 -18.58 -10.50 -4.39
N LEU A 315 -17.42 -10.41 -3.73
CA LEU A 315 -16.41 -9.40 -4.05
C LEU A 315 -15.71 -9.67 -5.38
N ALA A 316 -15.43 -10.93 -5.72
CA ALA A 316 -14.90 -11.31 -7.03
C ALA A 316 -15.86 -10.88 -8.15
N THR A 317 -17.14 -11.21 -7.99
CA THR A 317 -18.17 -10.83 -8.98
C THR A 317 -18.33 -9.31 -9.06
N SER A 318 -18.28 -8.61 -7.93
CA SER A 318 -18.39 -7.14 -7.89
C SER A 318 -17.21 -6.45 -8.59
N LEU A 319 -16.00 -6.98 -8.46
CA LEU A 319 -14.81 -6.46 -9.14
C LEU A 319 -14.95 -6.54 -10.66
N LEU A 320 -15.35 -7.71 -11.19
CA LEU A 320 -15.56 -7.87 -12.64
C LEU A 320 -16.75 -7.06 -13.14
N GLN A 321 -17.83 -6.94 -12.37
CA GLN A 321 -18.97 -6.10 -12.73
C GLN A 321 -18.59 -4.62 -12.79
N PHE A 322 -17.73 -4.15 -11.88
CA PHE A 322 -17.20 -2.78 -11.93
C PHE A 322 -16.49 -2.52 -13.27
N ALA A 323 -15.62 -3.44 -13.70
CA ALA A 323 -14.92 -3.35 -14.98
C ALA A 323 -15.85 -3.47 -16.20
N ASN A 324 -17.09 -3.93 -16.03
CA ASN A 324 -18.08 -3.98 -17.12
C ASN A 324 -19.09 -2.81 -17.05
N SER A 325 -19.04 -1.97 -16.01
CA SER A 325 -20.03 -0.94 -15.78
C SER A 325 -19.70 0.35 -16.52
N SER A 326 -20.63 0.82 -17.36
CA SER A 326 -20.55 2.16 -17.96
C SER A 326 -20.59 3.29 -16.92
N ASN A 327 -20.96 2.99 -15.67
CA ASN A 327 -20.92 3.91 -14.56
C ASN A 327 -20.04 3.30 -13.47
N LEU A 328 -18.77 3.73 -13.39
CA LEU A 328 -17.74 3.22 -12.46
C LEU A 328 -18.02 3.68 -11.01
N GLU A 329 -19.23 3.43 -10.54
CA GLU A 329 -19.66 3.60 -9.16
C GLU A 329 -19.32 2.36 -8.35
N TYR A 330 -18.95 2.57 -7.10
CA TYR A 330 -18.60 1.50 -6.18
C TYR A 330 -18.98 1.89 -4.75
N ASP A 331 -19.31 0.88 -3.93
CA ASP A 331 -19.58 1.03 -2.51
C ASP A 331 -19.18 -0.25 -1.75
N PHE A 332 -18.06 -0.19 -1.04
CA PHE A 332 -17.54 -1.28 -0.23
C PHE A 332 -17.86 -1.12 1.26
N SER A 333 -18.81 -0.25 1.62
CA SER A 333 -19.21 -0.02 3.03
C SER A 333 -19.70 -1.29 3.73
N ASN A 334 -20.16 -2.30 2.98
CA ASN A 334 -20.62 -3.58 3.50
C ASN A 334 -19.54 -4.68 3.50
N ALA A 335 -18.33 -4.42 2.98
CA ALA A 335 -17.26 -5.41 2.94
C ALA A 335 -16.71 -5.66 4.34
N ASP A 336 -16.23 -4.60 5.01
CA ASP A 336 -15.78 -4.59 6.39
C ASP A 336 -15.94 -3.17 6.96
N SER A 337 -16.48 -3.03 8.18
CA SER A 337 -16.75 -1.72 8.78
C SER A 337 -15.49 -0.93 9.14
N ARG A 338 -14.31 -1.57 9.12
CA ARG A 338 -13.02 -0.95 9.40
C ARG A 338 -12.39 -0.31 8.18
N PHE A 339 -12.80 -0.71 6.97
CA PHE A 339 -12.28 -0.09 5.75
C PHE A 339 -12.72 1.37 5.67
N GLY A 340 -11.79 2.22 5.24
CA GLY A 340 -12.04 3.64 5.00
C GLY A 340 -11.49 4.09 3.66
N LEU A 341 -10.53 3.36 3.11
CA LEU A 341 -9.80 3.68 1.89
C LEU A 341 -9.91 2.54 0.89
N SER A 342 -9.91 2.90 -0.39
CA SER A 342 -9.71 1.98 -1.51
C SER A 342 -8.60 2.49 -2.40
N GLN A 343 -7.81 1.56 -2.92
CA GLN A 343 -6.87 1.79 -4.00
C GLN A 343 -7.23 0.85 -5.14
N TRP A 344 -7.49 1.41 -6.32
CA TRP A 344 -7.64 0.65 -7.54
C TRP A 344 -6.31 0.62 -8.27
N SER A 345 -5.95 -0.50 -8.87
CA SER A 345 -4.78 -0.62 -9.74
C SER A 345 -5.20 -1.23 -11.07
N PHE A 346 -4.69 -0.67 -12.15
CA PHE A 346 -4.93 -1.14 -13.51
C PHE A 346 -3.59 -1.24 -14.22
N SER A 347 -3.35 -2.33 -14.94
CA SER A 347 -2.22 -2.45 -15.87
C SER A 347 -2.76 -2.64 -17.28
N PHE A 348 -2.30 -1.79 -18.20
CA PHE A 348 -2.81 -1.70 -19.55
C PHE A 348 -1.72 -1.94 -20.58
N LEU A 349 -1.88 -2.97 -21.41
CA LEU A 349 -1.05 -3.20 -22.58
C LEU A 349 -1.55 -2.36 -23.77
N VAL A 350 -0.63 -1.60 -24.37
CA VAL A 350 -0.90 -0.73 -25.53
C VAL A 350 -0.45 -1.39 -26.83
N ASP A 351 0.72 -2.02 -26.84
CA ASP A 351 1.23 -2.77 -27.99
C ASP A 351 2.08 -3.94 -27.51
N ASP A 352 1.56 -5.15 -27.72
CA ASP A 352 2.21 -6.43 -27.40
C ASP A 352 3.55 -6.61 -28.13
N ALA A 353 3.62 -6.21 -29.40
CA ALA A 353 4.83 -6.38 -30.20
C ALA A 353 5.95 -5.40 -29.81
N GLN A 354 5.60 -4.28 -29.16
CA GLN A 354 6.52 -3.28 -28.65
C GLN A 354 6.66 -3.33 -27.13
N GLU A 355 5.99 -4.29 -26.45
CA GLU A 355 5.93 -4.43 -24.99
C GLU A 355 5.63 -3.07 -24.29
N SER A 356 4.74 -2.28 -24.90
CA SER A 356 4.42 -0.95 -24.38
C SER A 356 3.18 -1.01 -23.50
N ARG A 357 3.28 -0.50 -22.27
CA ARG A 357 2.19 -0.47 -21.30
C ARG A 357 2.13 0.86 -20.54
N PHE A 358 1.06 1.04 -19.77
CA PHE A 358 1.01 2.03 -18.71
C PHE A 358 0.19 1.50 -17.54
N ASP A 359 0.54 1.94 -16.33
CA ASP A 359 -0.16 1.56 -15.12
C ASP A 359 -0.89 2.75 -14.54
N TRP A 360 -2.02 2.47 -13.89
CA TRP A 360 -2.83 3.48 -13.24
C TRP A 360 -3.27 3.04 -11.85
N ILE A 361 -2.92 3.84 -10.84
CA ILE A 361 -3.33 3.68 -9.46
C ILE A 361 -4.30 4.80 -9.10
N ILE A 362 -5.42 4.48 -8.47
CA ILE A 362 -6.42 5.46 -8.03
C ILE A 362 -6.69 5.29 -6.53
N HIS A 363 -6.37 6.30 -5.75
CA HIS A 363 -6.71 6.39 -4.34
C HIS A 363 -8.04 7.11 -4.14
N SER A 364 -8.91 6.53 -3.32
CA SER A 364 -10.23 7.08 -3.01
C SER A 364 -10.76 6.56 -1.67
N GLY A 365 -11.91 7.10 -1.24
CA GLY A 365 -12.66 6.48 -0.15
C GLY A 365 -13.32 5.18 -0.60
N ILE A 366 -13.83 4.37 0.32
CA ILE A 366 -14.46 3.05 0.02
C ILE A 366 -15.76 3.09 -0.79
N ARG A 367 -16.28 4.29 -1.08
CA ARG A 367 -17.47 4.49 -1.89
C ARG A 367 -17.34 5.75 -2.72
N GLY A 368 -17.87 5.72 -3.93
CA GLY A 368 -17.82 6.86 -4.83
C GLY A 368 -17.99 6.45 -6.27
N GLN A 369 -17.45 7.30 -7.15
CA GLN A 369 -17.45 7.11 -8.59
C GLN A 369 -16.06 7.46 -9.10
N ILE A 370 -15.51 6.66 -10.01
CA ILE A 370 -14.31 7.02 -10.76
C ILE A 370 -14.75 7.85 -11.97
N PRO A 371 -14.46 9.17 -12.01
CA PRO A 371 -14.76 9.99 -13.17
C PRO A 371 -13.86 9.62 -14.36
N ASP A 372 -14.23 10.09 -15.55
CA ASP A 372 -13.36 9.91 -16.72
C ASP A 372 -12.23 10.94 -16.67
N LEU A 373 -11.14 10.59 -15.98
CA LEU A 373 -9.98 11.45 -15.84
C LEU A 373 -9.31 11.63 -17.20
N SER A 374 -9.16 12.88 -17.63
CA SER A 374 -8.38 13.27 -18.81
C SER A 374 -7.09 13.95 -18.38
N PHE A 375 -5.97 13.57 -19.00
CA PHE A 375 -4.64 14.08 -18.66
C PHE A 375 -4.15 15.23 -19.57
N GLY A 376 -4.98 15.65 -20.53
CA GLY A 376 -4.63 16.69 -21.49
C GLY A 376 -3.36 16.34 -22.27
N ASP A 377 -2.49 17.33 -22.46
CA ASP A 377 -1.24 17.16 -23.22
C ASP A 377 -0.14 16.44 -22.42
N VAL A 378 -0.32 16.20 -21.12
CA VAL A 378 0.69 15.54 -20.27
C VAL A 378 0.80 14.05 -20.61
N PHE A 379 -0.34 13.41 -20.85
CA PHE A 379 -0.40 12.01 -21.27
C PHE A 379 -1.41 11.90 -22.41
N PRO A 380 -0.94 11.85 -23.66
CA PRO A 380 -1.81 11.64 -24.81
C PRO A 380 -2.30 10.20 -24.77
N GLU A 381 -3.58 10.01 -24.41
CA GLU A 381 -4.17 8.68 -24.30
C GLU A 381 -3.99 7.90 -25.63
N PRO A 382 -3.57 6.61 -25.56
CA PRO A 382 -3.36 5.82 -26.77
C PRO A 382 -4.63 5.74 -27.63
N GLN A 383 -4.46 5.77 -28.95
CA GLN A 383 -5.58 5.73 -29.90
C GLN A 383 -5.84 4.32 -30.46
N ASP A 384 -4.87 3.42 -30.27
CA ASP A 384 -4.96 2.02 -30.68
C ASP A 384 -5.76 1.19 -29.64
N GLU A 385 -5.97 -0.08 -29.95
CA GLU A 385 -6.63 -1.01 -29.03
C GLU A 385 -5.77 -1.21 -27.78
N ILE A 386 -6.35 -1.02 -26.60
CA ILE A 386 -5.69 -1.19 -25.29
C ILE A 386 -6.31 -2.40 -24.61
N ILE A 387 -5.49 -3.28 -24.05
CA ILE A 387 -5.91 -4.46 -23.31
C ILE A 387 -5.68 -4.20 -21.83
N LEU A 388 -6.69 -4.45 -20.99
CA LEU A 388 -6.54 -4.45 -19.54
C LEU A 388 -6.07 -5.84 -19.12
N GLU A 389 -4.82 -5.96 -18.66
CA GLU A 389 -4.20 -7.24 -18.26
C GLU A 389 -4.47 -7.54 -16.78
N GLU A 390 -4.39 -6.53 -15.92
CA GLU A 390 -4.60 -6.71 -14.49
C GLU A 390 -5.53 -5.64 -13.92
N LEU A 391 -6.44 -6.09 -13.05
CA LEU A 391 -7.31 -5.24 -12.25
C LEU A 391 -7.19 -5.59 -10.76
N GLY A 392 -6.70 -4.64 -9.97
CA GLY A 392 -6.58 -4.77 -8.53
C GLY A 392 -7.50 -3.82 -7.76
N LEU A 393 -7.95 -4.30 -6.60
CA LEU A 393 -8.64 -3.52 -5.59
C LEU A 393 -8.06 -3.83 -4.22
N PHE A 394 -7.49 -2.79 -3.60
CA PHE A 394 -6.95 -2.83 -2.26
C PHE A 394 -7.82 -2.00 -1.31
N LEU A 395 -8.61 -2.68 -0.48
CA LEU A 395 -9.44 -2.07 0.55
C LEU A 395 -8.69 -2.10 1.87
N TYR A 396 -8.59 -0.96 2.56
CA TYR A 396 -7.84 -0.92 3.81
C TYR A 396 -8.37 0.09 4.82
N GLY A 397 -7.97 -0.12 6.07
CA GLY A 397 -8.33 0.75 7.16
C GLY A 397 -7.82 0.25 8.51
N TYR A 398 -8.39 0.81 9.56
CA TYR A 398 -7.99 0.58 10.94
C TYR A 398 -9.21 0.31 11.81
N ALA A 399 -9.04 -0.50 12.86
CA ALA A 399 -10.12 -0.70 13.83
C ALA A 399 -10.49 0.64 14.50
N GLY A 400 -11.78 1.00 14.46
CA GLY A 400 -12.26 2.29 14.96
C GLY A 400 -12.09 3.46 13.97
N ASN A 401 -11.79 3.17 12.70
CA ASN A 401 -11.82 4.17 11.63
C ASN A 401 -13.14 4.94 11.64
N ALA A 402 -13.02 6.26 11.50
CA ALA A 402 -14.19 7.11 11.34
C ALA A 402 -14.72 7.04 9.91
N THR A 403 -16.04 7.03 9.78
CA THR A 403 -16.75 6.90 8.51
C THR A 403 -17.28 8.24 7.97
N ASP A 404 -17.06 9.34 8.69
CA ASP A 404 -17.44 10.68 8.26
C ASP A 404 -16.32 11.38 7.48
N LYS A 405 -16.69 12.30 6.58
CA LYS A 405 -15.75 12.98 5.67
C LYS A 405 -14.66 13.77 6.42
N ALA A 406 -14.99 14.44 7.53
CA ALA A 406 -14.03 15.30 8.21
C ALA A 406 -12.93 14.50 8.90
N THR A 407 -13.30 13.44 9.61
CA THR A 407 -12.34 12.57 10.27
C THR A 407 -11.54 11.73 9.26
N TYR A 408 -12.15 11.36 8.14
CA TYR A 408 -11.45 10.74 7.01
C TYR A 408 -10.37 11.65 6.40
N THR A 409 -10.67 12.92 6.15
CA THR A 409 -9.66 13.89 5.71
C THR A 409 -8.51 13.99 6.72
N GLN A 410 -8.81 14.00 8.02
CA GLN A 410 -7.78 14.05 9.07
C GLN A 410 -6.91 12.78 9.11
N LEU A 411 -7.49 11.60 8.89
CA LEU A 411 -6.77 10.35 8.74
C LEU A 411 -5.76 10.44 7.59
N LEU A 412 -6.21 10.89 6.43
CA LEU A 412 -5.37 11.05 5.24
C LEU A 412 -4.25 12.06 5.43
N GLU A 413 -4.51 13.20 6.08
CA GLU A 413 -3.46 14.16 6.47
C GLU A 413 -2.42 13.52 7.39
N THR A 414 -2.87 12.66 8.32
CA THR A 414 -1.99 11.97 9.26
C THR A 414 -1.11 10.93 8.55
N ILE A 415 -1.67 10.17 7.60
CA ILE A 415 -0.91 9.23 6.77
C ILE A 415 0.10 10.00 5.92
N SER A 416 -0.34 11.08 5.26
CA SER A 416 0.48 11.94 4.38
C SER A 416 1.64 12.63 5.11
N ALA A 417 1.50 12.88 6.41
CA ALA A 417 2.58 13.43 7.24
C ALA A 417 3.69 12.40 7.56
N GLY A 418 3.45 11.12 7.33
CA GLY A 418 4.37 10.03 7.66
C GLY A 418 4.36 9.64 9.14
N GLY A 419 5.06 8.55 9.46
CA GLY A 419 5.19 8.05 10.84
C GLY A 419 3.89 7.53 11.47
N HIS A 420 2.82 7.36 10.70
CA HIS A 420 1.53 6.89 11.22
C HIS A 420 1.62 5.47 11.80
N LEU A 421 2.53 4.62 11.31
CA LEU A 421 2.72 3.25 11.78
C LEU A 421 2.99 3.12 13.29
N THR A 422 3.54 4.15 13.92
CA THR A 422 3.91 4.15 15.35
C THR A 422 2.81 4.70 16.26
N LYS A 423 1.75 5.26 15.66
CA LYS A 423 0.66 5.89 16.40
C LYS A 423 -0.36 4.83 16.84
N PRO A 424 -0.81 4.84 18.11
CA PRO A 424 -1.70 3.81 18.65
C PRO A 424 -2.98 3.58 17.84
N GLU A 425 -3.54 4.64 17.26
CA GLU A 425 -4.76 4.58 16.45
C GLU A 425 -4.56 3.87 15.10
N PHE A 426 -3.31 3.65 14.66
CA PHE A 426 -2.96 2.90 13.46
C PHE A 426 -2.45 1.48 13.76
N SER A 427 -2.43 1.06 15.02
CA SER A 427 -1.90 -0.24 15.44
C SER A 427 -2.68 -1.42 14.87
N ASN A 428 -4.00 -1.29 14.75
CA ASN A 428 -4.92 -2.33 14.32
C ASN A 428 -5.30 -2.17 12.84
N TYR A 429 -4.31 -2.33 11.98
CA TYR A 429 -4.44 -2.19 10.53
C TYR A 429 -5.01 -3.45 9.89
N VAL A 430 -5.94 -3.28 8.96
CA VAL A 430 -6.50 -4.37 8.16
C VAL A 430 -6.55 -3.99 6.69
N TYR A 431 -6.38 -4.98 5.83
CA TYR A 431 -6.66 -4.83 4.41
C TYR A 431 -7.27 -6.10 3.82
N LEU A 432 -7.91 -5.91 2.68
CA LEU A 432 -8.25 -6.95 1.72
C LEU A 432 -7.76 -6.49 0.34
N ASN A 433 -6.83 -7.25 -0.24
CA ASN A 433 -6.41 -7.11 -1.62
C ASN A 433 -7.15 -8.12 -2.48
N ILE A 434 -7.59 -7.69 -3.65
CA ILE A 434 -8.26 -8.51 -4.65
C ILE A 434 -7.59 -8.21 -5.98
N LEU A 435 -7.05 -9.22 -6.65
CA LEU A 435 -6.37 -9.09 -7.93
C LEU A 435 -7.04 -10.03 -8.94
N ALA A 436 -7.50 -9.47 -10.06
CA ALA A 436 -8.02 -10.21 -11.20
C ALA A 436 -6.99 -10.16 -12.35
N LYS A 437 -6.59 -11.34 -12.83
CA LYS A 437 -5.71 -11.51 -14.00
C LYS A 437 -6.54 -11.83 -15.22
N LEU A 438 -6.49 -10.96 -16.21
CA LEU A 438 -7.46 -10.90 -17.30
C LEU A 438 -6.89 -11.43 -18.64
N ASP A 439 -5.61 -11.82 -18.67
CA ASP A 439 -4.89 -12.35 -19.83
C ASP A 439 -4.66 -13.88 -19.81
#